data_AF-A0A1X2G5L2-F1
#
_entry.id   AF-A0A1X2G5L2-F1
#
_cell.length_a   1.000
_cell.length_b   1.000
_cell.length_c   1.000
_cell.angle_alpha   90.00
_cell.angle_beta   90.00
_cell.angle_gamma   90.00
#
_symmetry.space_group_name_H-M   'P 1'
#
loop_
_entity.id
_entity.type
_entity.pdbx_description
1 polymer ?
#
loop_
_entity_poly.entity_id
_entity_poly.type
_entity_poly.pdbx_seq_one_letter_code
_entity_poly.pdbx_strand_id
1 'polypeptide(L)'
;MLSPSTPSPPLTSPTNNNKNDITRRQRPSTRRLVWGHARSLAWTFCRFLFKDNNWTLLLNIIGHFLAVRELWGHSRRAVQRYTNLAHTSSSVANNAIARSSSVTLLADAYRAQGVLHMALGMLAALTMRERRLSTERTALWVLALSAWGQTLVQTQAYLQSPALYTLRALQHFGSINSILTLVTTIALRNTIRRTGRWC
;
A
#
# COMPACT_ATOMS: atom_id res chain seq x y z
N MET A 1 34.08 13.24 75.23
CA MET A 1 33.07 13.04 74.18
C MET A 1 32.41 14.40 73.92
N LEU A 2 32.80 15.07 72.83
CA LEU A 2 32.28 16.38 72.41
C LEU A 2 31.73 16.21 70.99
N SER A 3 30.42 16.38 70.83
CA SER A 3 29.73 16.28 69.54
C SER A 3 29.98 17.54 68.70
N PRO A 4 30.29 17.43 67.39
CA PRO A 4 30.37 18.58 66.52
C PRO A 4 28.98 19.07 66.13
N SER A 5 28.74 20.37 66.33
CA SER A 5 27.54 21.09 65.89
C SER A 5 27.60 21.34 64.39
N THR A 6 26.64 20.78 63.65
CA THR A 6 26.41 21.04 62.23
C THR A 6 25.75 22.41 62.03
N PRO A 7 26.24 23.28 61.13
CA PRO A 7 25.56 24.51 60.77
C PRO A 7 24.37 24.24 59.83
N SER A 8 23.24 24.87 60.12
CA SER A 8 22.03 24.82 59.30
C SER A 8 22.22 25.60 57.99
N PRO A 9 21.70 25.12 56.84
CA PRO A 9 21.72 25.89 55.61
C PRO A 9 20.72 27.06 55.65
N PRO A 10 20.97 28.17 54.93
CA PRO A 10 20.09 29.33 54.91
C PRO A 10 18.79 29.03 54.17
N LEU A 11 17.67 29.47 54.75
CA LEU A 11 16.37 29.54 54.07
C LEU A 11 16.48 30.50 52.89
N THR A 12 16.52 29.96 51.68
CA THR A 12 16.24 30.72 50.46
C THR A 12 14.73 30.92 50.35
N SER A 13 14.30 32.15 50.61
CA SER A 13 12.96 32.64 50.30
C SER A 13 12.64 32.37 48.82
N PRO A 14 11.50 31.74 48.47
CA PRO A 14 11.07 31.68 47.09
C PRO A 14 10.57 33.08 46.70
N THR A 15 11.43 33.85 46.04
CA THR A 15 11.04 35.11 45.39
C THR A 15 10.04 34.76 44.30
N ASN A 16 8.79 35.06 44.62
CA ASN A 16 7.59 34.87 43.83
C ASN A 16 7.63 35.82 42.62
N ASN A 17 8.49 35.53 41.64
CA ASN A 17 8.45 36.18 40.33
C ASN A 17 7.33 35.55 39.53
N ASN A 18 6.13 36.01 39.87
CA ASN A 18 4.89 35.91 39.13
C ASN A 18 5.06 36.65 37.79
N LYS A 19 5.91 36.11 36.90
CA LYS A 19 5.93 36.52 35.50
C LYS A 19 4.70 35.90 34.86
N ASN A 20 3.79 36.80 34.53
CA ASN A 20 2.64 36.62 33.67
C ASN A 20 3.01 36.06 32.29
N ASP A 21 3.58 34.86 32.21
CA ASP A 21 3.44 34.02 31.02
C ASP A 21 2.12 33.27 31.17
N ILE A 22 1.07 34.08 31.05
CA ILE A 22 -0.23 33.70 30.51
C ILE A 22 0.10 33.14 29.12
N THR A 23 0.55 31.89 29.10
CA THR A 23 0.54 31.02 27.94
C THR A 23 -0.90 31.03 27.51
N ARG A 24 -1.18 31.93 26.57
CA ARG A 24 -2.44 32.04 25.84
C ARG A 24 -2.68 30.64 25.35
N ARG A 25 -3.46 29.85 26.10
CA ARG A 25 -3.83 28.48 25.77
C ARG A 25 -4.69 28.62 24.54
N GLN A 26 -4.03 28.75 23.38
CA GLN A 26 -4.65 28.68 22.09
C GLN A 26 -5.38 27.36 22.09
N ARG A 27 -6.70 27.43 22.25
CA ARG A 27 -7.56 26.26 22.14
C ARG A 27 -7.17 25.60 20.82
N PRO A 28 -6.73 24.34 20.84
CA PRO A 28 -6.34 23.67 19.61
C PRO A 28 -7.52 23.75 18.66
N SER A 29 -7.26 24.20 17.42
CA SER A 29 -8.29 24.24 16.38
C SER A 29 -8.98 22.88 16.32
N THR A 30 -10.31 22.85 16.24
CA THR A 30 -11.11 21.62 16.15
C THR A 30 -10.58 20.66 15.09
N ARG A 31 -10.06 21.18 13.97
CA ARG A 31 -9.38 20.41 12.92
C ARG A 31 -8.19 19.59 13.43
N ARG A 32 -7.33 20.16 14.27
CA ARG A 32 -6.18 19.45 14.87
C ARG A 32 -6.65 18.34 15.83
N LEU A 33 -7.72 18.58 16.58
CA LEU A 33 -8.30 17.58 17.48
C LEU A 33 -8.87 16.39 16.69
N VAL A 34 -9.69 16.68 15.67
CA VAL A 34 -10.27 15.65 14.78
C VAL A 34 -9.17 14.89 14.05
N TRP A 35 -8.14 15.58 13.56
CA TRP A 35 -6.99 14.95 12.91
C TRP A 35 -6.21 14.03 13.86
N GLY A 36 -6.04 14.45 15.12
CA GLY A 36 -5.41 13.63 16.16
C GLY A 36 -6.18 12.32 16.40
N HIS A 37 -7.51 12.42 16.55
CA HIS A 37 -8.36 11.25 16.74
C HIS A 37 -8.40 10.34 15.51
N ALA A 38 -8.50 10.91 14.32
CA ALA A 38 -8.46 10.16 13.07
C ALA A 38 -7.12 9.41 12.93
N ARG A 39 -6.00 10.08 13.25
CA ARG A 39 -4.66 9.46 13.23
C ARG A 39 -4.53 8.35 14.27
N SER A 40 -5.02 8.54 15.50
CA SER A 40 -4.95 7.50 16.53
C SER A 40 -5.81 6.29 16.18
N LEU A 41 -7.02 6.52 15.65
CA LEU A 41 -7.91 5.44 15.18
C LEU A 41 -7.27 4.69 14.02
N ALA A 42 -6.72 5.39 13.03
CA ALA A 42 -6.01 4.78 11.92
C ALA A 42 -4.81 3.96 12.39
N TRP A 43 -4.02 4.46 13.36
CA TRP A 43 -2.90 3.71 13.92
C TRP A 43 -3.34 2.43 14.63
N THR A 44 -4.37 2.51 15.47
CA THR A 44 -4.93 1.34 16.17
C THR A 44 -5.51 0.34 15.20
N PHE A 45 -6.21 0.80 14.16
CA PHE A 45 -6.77 -0.03 13.11
C PHE A 45 -5.67 -0.73 12.30
N CYS A 46 -4.62 -0.02 11.89
CA CYS A 46 -3.46 -0.63 11.26
C CYS A 46 -2.83 -1.68 12.19
N ARG A 47 -2.62 -1.37 13.47
CA ARG A 47 -2.09 -2.35 14.43
C ARG A 47 -2.97 -3.58 14.55
N PHE A 48 -4.29 -3.43 14.52
CA PHE A 48 -5.24 -4.53 14.56
C PHE A 48 -5.16 -5.38 13.29
N LEU A 49 -5.18 -4.75 12.11
CA LEU A 49 -5.04 -5.42 10.81
C LEU A 49 -3.70 -6.17 10.68
N PHE A 50 -2.62 -5.63 11.24
CA PHE A 50 -1.30 -6.27 11.21
C PHE A 50 -1.00 -7.11 12.45
N LYS A 51 -1.94 -7.24 13.40
CA LYS A 51 -1.78 -8.10 14.57
C LYS A 51 -1.74 -9.56 14.14
N ASP A 52 -2.66 -9.94 13.27
CA ASP A 52 -2.74 -11.27 12.69
C ASP A 52 -2.43 -11.16 11.19
N ASN A 53 -1.37 -11.83 10.72
CA ASN A 53 -1.00 -11.81 9.30
C ASN A 53 -2.14 -12.26 8.38
N ASN A 54 -3.12 -12.97 8.93
CA ASN A 54 -4.36 -13.40 8.27
C ASN A 54 -5.13 -12.24 7.61
N TRP A 55 -5.20 -11.07 8.23
CA TRP A 55 -5.90 -9.91 7.64
C TRP A 55 -5.14 -9.34 6.45
N THR A 56 -3.81 -9.35 6.49
CA THR A 56 -3.00 -8.95 5.35
C THR A 56 -3.18 -9.91 4.19
N LEU A 57 -3.17 -11.22 4.46
CA LEU A 57 -3.44 -12.24 3.46
C LEU A 57 -4.85 -12.08 2.88
N LEU A 58 -5.85 -11.82 3.72
CA LEU A 58 -7.22 -11.56 3.27
C LEU A 58 -7.30 -10.31 2.37
N LEU A 59 -6.63 -9.23 2.73
CA LEU A 59 -6.56 -8.02 1.89
C LEU A 59 -5.88 -8.30 0.55
N ASN A 60 -4.82 -9.12 0.52
CA ASN A 60 -4.21 -9.58 -0.72
C ASN A 60 -5.20 -10.38 -1.57
N ILE A 61 -5.91 -11.34 -0.98
CA ILE A 61 -6.93 -12.12 -1.69
C ILE A 61 -7.97 -11.17 -2.30
N ILE A 62 -8.55 -10.27 -1.51
CA ILE A 62 -9.57 -9.32 -1.98
C ILE A 62 -9.00 -8.43 -3.10
N GLY A 63 -7.80 -7.87 -2.92
CA GLY A 63 -7.17 -7.02 -3.93
C GLY A 63 -6.89 -7.75 -5.24
N HIS A 64 -6.39 -8.98 -5.16
CA HIS A 64 -6.19 -9.83 -6.34
C HIS A 64 -7.52 -10.19 -7.03
N PHE A 65 -8.56 -10.54 -6.28
CA PHE A 65 -9.88 -10.84 -6.86
C PHE A 65 -10.54 -9.63 -7.52
N LEU A 66 -10.40 -8.43 -6.94
CA LEU A 66 -10.88 -7.20 -7.56
C LEU A 66 -10.13 -6.93 -8.87
N ALA A 67 -8.79 -7.10 -8.89
CA ALA A 67 -7.99 -6.97 -10.09
C ALA A 67 -8.41 -7.99 -11.17
N VAL A 68 -8.65 -9.26 -10.81
CA VAL A 68 -9.17 -10.30 -11.72
C VAL A 68 -10.51 -9.87 -12.32
N ARG A 69 -11.45 -9.39 -11.49
CA ARG A 69 -12.78 -8.99 -11.94
C ARG A 69 -12.71 -7.86 -12.96
N GLU A 70 -11.84 -6.88 -12.75
CA GLU A 70 -11.66 -5.77 -13.69
C GLU A 70 -10.93 -6.21 -14.97
N LEU A 71 -9.83 -6.95 -14.85
CA LEU A 71 -8.96 -7.32 -15.96
C LEU A 71 -9.56 -8.41 -16.85
N TRP A 72 -10.15 -9.44 -16.25
CA TRP A 72 -10.73 -10.57 -16.98
C TRP A 72 -12.11 -10.23 -17.53
N GLY A 73 -13.00 -9.73 -16.67
CA GLY A 73 -14.40 -9.50 -17.01
C GLY A 73 -14.60 -8.36 -18.02
N HIS A 74 -13.66 -7.42 -18.07
CA HIS A 74 -13.80 -6.19 -18.86
C HIS A 74 -12.56 -5.86 -19.71
N SER A 75 -11.75 -6.86 -20.10
CA SER A 75 -10.48 -6.64 -20.79
C SER A 75 -10.57 -5.67 -21.99
N ARG A 76 -11.58 -5.83 -22.86
CA ARG A 76 -11.78 -4.93 -24.02
C ARG A 76 -12.12 -3.49 -23.62
N ARG A 77 -12.95 -3.30 -22.59
CA ARG A 77 -13.28 -1.97 -22.06
C ARG A 77 -12.09 -1.36 -21.32
N ALA A 78 -11.27 -2.18 -20.65
CA ALA A 78 -10.05 -1.77 -20.02
C ALA A 78 -9.05 -1.23 -21.06
N VAL A 79 -8.82 -1.95 -22.17
CA VAL A 79 -7.97 -1.45 -23.27
C VAL A 79 -8.46 -0.08 -23.75
N GLN A 80 -9.75 0.08 -24.02
CA GLN A 80 -10.32 1.35 -24.48
C GLN A 80 -10.19 2.49 -23.48
N ARG A 81 -10.30 2.22 -22.16
CA ARG A 81 -10.18 3.24 -21.11
C ARG A 81 -8.74 3.62 -20.79
N TYR A 82 -7.84 2.66 -20.92
CA TYR A 82 -6.48 2.78 -20.40
C TYR A 82 -5.44 3.08 -21.47
N THR A 83 -5.80 2.90 -22.73
CA THR A 83 -4.95 3.23 -23.86
C THR A 83 -5.54 4.35 -24.70
N ASN A 84 -4.70 5.23 -25.23
CA ASN A 84 -5.10 6.30 -26.14
C ASN A 84 -5.39 5.80 -27.56
N LEU A 85 -5.34 4.47 -27.80
CA LEU A 85 -5.73 3.84 -29.07
C LEU A 85 -7.10 4.30 -29.57
N ALA A 86 -7.99 4.73 -28.67
CA ALA A 86 -9.30 5.29 -29.03
C ALA A 86 -9.24 6.71 -29.59
N HIS A 87 -8.34 7.57 -29.09
CA HIS A 87 -8.29 9.01 -29.37
C HIS A 87 -7.34 9.39 -30.52
N THR A 88 -6.30 8.59 -30.81
CA THR A 88 -5.25 8.95 -31.78
C THR A 88 -5.63 8.68 -33.26
N SER A 89 -6.89 8.37 -33.58
CA SER A 89 -7.23 7.72 -34.87
C SER A 89 -8.36 8.38 -35.67
N SER A 90 -8.45 9.71 -35.69
CA SER A 90 -9.41 10.43 -36.55
C SER A 90 -9.05 10.41 -38.05
N SER A 91 -8.10 9.57 -38.49
CA SER A 91 -7.51 9.62 -39.83
C SER A 91 -7.26 8.22 -40.40
N VAL A 92 -8.01 7.88 -41.46
CA VAL A 92 -7.84 6.78 -42.43
C VAL A 92 -8.35 5.37 -42.03
N ALA A 93 -9.33 4.87 -42.80
CA ALA A 93 -9.96 3.55 -42.70
C ALA A 93 -8.99 2.35 -42.78
N ASN A 94 -7.81 2.50 -43.39
CA ASN A 94 -6.77 1.46 -43.46
C ASN A 94 -6.15 1.14 -42.09
N ASN A 95 -6.26 2.04 -41.11
CA ASN A 95 -5.79 1.79 -39.74
C ASN A 95 -6.76 0.95 -38.90
N ALA A 96 -7.96 0.63 -39.41
CA ALA A 96 -8.97 -0.12 -38.65
C ALA A 96 -8.54 -1.58 -38.37
N ILE A 97 -7.90 -2.24 -39.34
CA ILE A 97 -7.43 -3.63 -39.22
C ILE A 97 -6.21 -3.73 -38.29
N ALA A 98 -5.25 -2.80 -38.40
CA ALA A 98 -4.10 -2.72 -37.49
C ALA A 98 -4.51 -2.35 -36.05
N ARG A 99 -5.59 -1.57 -35.89
CA ARG A 99 -6.16 -1.24 -34.59
C ARG A 99 -6.88 -2.42 -33.95
N SER A 100 -7.66 -3.18 -34.72
CA SER A 100 -8.36 -4.35 -34.17
C SER A 100 -7.38 -5.40 -33.67
N SER A 101 -6.29 -5.66 -34.40
CA SER A 101 -5.23 -6.59 -33.99
C SER A 101 -4.46 -6.11 -32.75
N SER A 102 -4.14 -4.81 -32.67
CA SER A 102 -3.49 -4.22 -31.50
C SER A 102 -4.39 -4.29 -30.24
N VAL A 103 -5.69 -4.01 -30.38
CA VAL A 103 -6.66 -4.08 -29.28
C VAL A 103 -6.85 -5.54 -28.82
N THR A 104 -6.87 -6.51 -29.73
CA THR A 104 -6.96 -7.92 -29.35
C THR A 104 -5.72 -8.39 -28.58
N LEU A 105 -4.52 -8.02 -29.05
CA LEU A 105 -3.27 -8.39 -28.39
C LEU A 105 -3.19 -7.79 -26.98
N LEU A 106 -3.54 -6.51 -26.82
CA LEU A 106 -3.61 -5.87 -25.51
C LEU A 106 -4.70 -6.49 -24.61
N ALA A 107 -5.86 -6.85 -25.16
CA ALA A 107 -6.92 -7.50 -24.40
C ALA A 107 -6.49 -8.88 -23.89
N ASP A 108 -5.71 -9.63 -24.66
CA ASP A 108 -5.15 -10.91 -24.25
C ASP A 108 -4.03 -10.74 -23.21
N ALA A 109 -3.20 -9.70 -23.32
CA ALA A 109 -2.24 -9.34 -22.29
C ALA A 109 -2.94 -9.02 -20.94
N TYR A 110 -4.03 -8.25 -20.95
CA TYR A 110 -4.81 -7.97 -19.74
C TYR A 110 -5.49 -9.23 -19.18
N ARG A 111 -5.95 -10.15 -20.03
CA ARG A 111 -6.48 -11.44 -19.57
C ARG A 111 -5.39 -12.29 -18.91
N ALA A 112 -4.21 -12.38 -19.50
CA ALA A 112 -3.07 -13.08 -18.91
C ALA A 112 -2.67 -12.47 -17.57
N GLN A 113 -2.69 -11.13 -17.46
CA GLN A 113 -2.48 -10.45 -16.18
C GLN A 113 -3.60 -10.79 -15.17
N GLY A 114 -4.86 -10.88 -15.61
CA GLY A 114 -5.97 -11.37 -14.80
C GLY A 114 -5.73 -12.79 -14.27
N VAL A 115 -5.31 -13.73 -15.11
CA VAL A 115 -4.93 -15.10 -14.69
C VAL A 115 -3.85 -15.05 -13.62
N LEU A 116 -2.82 -14.21 -13.80
CA LEU A 116 -1.75 -14.04 -12.83
C LEU A 116 -2.28 -13.56 -11.46
N HIS A 117 -3.13 -12.53 -11.43
CA HIS A 117 -3.74 -12.10 -10.17
C HIS A 117 -4.60 -13.21 -9.55
N MET A 118 -5.28 -14.03 -10.35
CA MET A 118 -6.05 -15.18 -9.84
C MET A 118 -5.13 -16.22 -9.17
N ALA A 119 -4.01 -16.56 -9.81
CA ALA A 119 -3.02 -17.48 -9.27
C ALA A 119 -2.41 -16.97 -7.95
N LEU A 120 -2.07 -15.67 -7.89
CA LEU A 120 -1.57 -15.03 -6.67
C LEU A 120 -2.63 -14.98 -5.55
N GLY A 121 -3.88 -14.70 -5.90
CA GLY A 121 -5.01 -14.75 -4.98
C GLY A 121 -5.24 -16.16 -4.43
N MET A 122 -5.14 -17.19 -5.27
CA MET A 122 -5.21 -18.60 -4.85
C MET A 122 -4.03 -18.99 -3.97
N LEU A 123 -2.80 -18.55 -4.29
CA LEU A 123 -1.64 -18.77 -3.45
C LEU A 123 -1.86 -18.16 -2.05
N ALA A 124 -2.34 -16.92 -1.98
CA ALA A 124 -2.68 -16.27 -0.72
C ALA A 124 -3.77 -17.06 0.05
N ALA A 125 -4.81 -17.53 -0.63
CA ALA A 125 -5.87 -18.34 -0.02
C ALA A 125 -5.37 -19.69 0.53
N LEU A 126 -4.53 -20.40 -0.23
CA LEU A 126 -3.90 -21.64 0.21
C LEU A 126 -3.02 -21.43 1.45
N THR A 127 -2.30 -20.31 1.51
CA THR A 127 -1.43 -20.01 2.65
C THR A 127 -2.21 -19.73 3.93
N MET A 128 -3.39 -19.13 3.83
CA MET A 128 -4.29 -18.99 4.98
C MET A 128 -4.81 -20.34 5.49
N ARG A 129 -4.97 -21.33 4.60
CA ARG A 129 -5.46 -22.67 4.95
C ARG A 129 -4.40 -23.51 5.68
N GLU A 130 -3.17 -23.52 5.17
CA GLU A 130 -2.10 -24.42 5.67
C GLU A 130 -1.58 -24.04 7.08
N ARG A 131 -1.71 -22.77 7.49
CA ARG A 131 -1.23 -22.20 8.78
C ARG A 131 0.23 -22.51 9.16
N ARG A 132 1.06 -23.03 8.25
CA ARG A 132 2.49 -23.28 8.50
C ARG A 132 3.29 -21.99 8.29
N LEU A 133 4.13 -21.62 9.27
CA LEU A 133 4.95 -20.40 9.21
C LEU A 133 5.92 -20.38 8.02
N SER A 134 6.44 -21.55 7.61
CA SER A 134 7.36 -21.66 6.48
C SER A 134 6.67 -21.38 5.13
N THR A 135 5.45 -21.89 4.94
CA THR A 135 4.66 -21.66 3.71
C THR A 135 4.12 -20.24 3.64
N GLU A 136 3.75 -19.67 4.79
CA GLU A 136 3.36 -18.27 4.88
C GLU A 136 4.51 -17.34 4.44
N ARG A 137 5.74 -17.61 4.92
CA ARG A 137 6.92 -16.81 4.54
C ARG A 137 7.21 -16.88 3.05
N THR A 138 7.23 -18.08 2.46
CA THR A 138 7.52 -18.24 1.03
C THR A 138 6.45 -17.60 0.17
N ALA A 139 5.17 -17.71 0.54
CA ALA A 139 4.11 -17.07 -0.21
C ALA A 139 4.13 -15.54 -0.09
N LEU A 140 4.39 -14.99 1.10
CA LEU A 140 4.56 -13.54 1.26
C LEU A 140 5.73 -13.03 0.40
N TRP A 141 6.82 -13.80 0.30
CA TRP A 141 7.93 -13.49 -0.62
C TRP A 141 7.51 -13.52 -2.09
N VAL A 142 6.80 -14.56 -2.53
CA VAL A 142 6.32 -14.68 -3.91
C VAL A 142 5.34 -13.55 -4.25
N LEU A 143 4.42 -13.22 -3.34
CA LEU A 143 3.47 -12.11 -3.50
C LEU A 143 4.20 -10.77 -3.60
N ALA A 144 5.17 -10.51 -2.72
CA ALA A 144 5.95 -9.28 -2.73
C ALA A 144 6.79 -9.14 -4.01
N LEU A 145 7.49 -10.21 -4.41
CA LEU A 145 8.32 -10.21 -5.62
C LEU A 145 7.47 -10.03 -6.89
N SER A 146 6.31 -10.69 -6.94
CA SER A 146 5.37 -10.52 -8.04
C SER A 146 4.83 -9.08 -8.11
N ALA A 147 4.45 -8.51 -6.97
CA ALA A 147 3.98 -7.13 -6.90
C ALA A 147 5.07 -6.14 -7.36
N TRP A 148 6.32 -6.32 -6.91
CA TRP A 148 7.46 -5.54 -7.40
C TRP A 148 7.67 -5.67 -8.90
N GLY A 149 7.71 -6.91 -9.43
CA GLY A 149 7.85 -7.16 -10.86
C GLY A 149 6.76 -6.45 -11.67
N GLN A 150 5.51 -6.51 -11.23
CA GLN A 150 4.39 -5.81 -11.87
C GLN A 150 4.56 -4.29 -11.85
N THR A 151 4.93 -3.71 -10.70
CA THR A 151 5.15 -2.26 -10.61
C THR A 151 6.30 -1.79 -11.49
N LEU A 152 7.38 -2.56 -11.58
CA LEU A 152 8.52 -2.24 -12.44
C LEU A 152 8.15 -2.32 -13.93
N VAL A 153 7.50 -3.40 -14.37
CA VAL A 153 7.06 -3.55 -15.76
C VAL A 153 6.08 -2.44 -16.15
N GLN A 154 5.14 -2.08 -15.28
CA GLN A 154 4.21 -0.98 -15.53
C GLN A 154 4.92 0.38 -15.61
N THR A 155 5.91 0.62 -14.74
CA THR A 155 6.71 1.84 -14.75
C THR A 155 7.54 1.92 -16.03
N GLN A 156 8.18 0.83 -16.45
CA GLN A 156 8.93 0.78 -17.70
C GLN A 156 8.04 0.99 -18.92
N ALA A 157 6.88 0.34 -18.98
CA ALA A 157 5.91 0.52 -20.06
C ALA A 157 5.44 1.98 -20.18
N TYR A 158 5.23 2.66 -19.05
CA TYR A 158 4.91 4.07 -19.02
C TYR A 158 6.06 4.96 -19.53
N LEU A 159 7.29 4.69 -19.10
CA LEU A 159 8.47 5.45 -19.52
C LEU A 159 8.77 5.30 -21.02
N GLN A 160 8.58 4.09 -21.57
CA GLN A 160 8.83 3.80 -22.97
C GLN A 160 7.71 4.30 -23.90
N SER A 161 6.48 4.41 -23.41
CA SER A 161 5.31 4.72 -24.25
C SER A 161 4.30 5.62 -23.55
N PRO A 162 4.69 6.87 -23.20
CA PRO A 162 3.81 7.80 -22.50
C PRO A 162 2.59 8.21 -23.34
N ALA A 163 2.70 8.17 -24.67
CA ALA A 163 1.61 8.49 -25.57
C ALA A 163 0.52 7.39 -25.64
N LEU A 164 0.88 6.13 -25.36
CA LEU A 164 -0.05 5.00 -25.47
C LEU A 164 -0.90 4.80 -24.21
N TYR A 165 -0.37 5.12 -23.03
CA TYR A 165 -1.04 4.90 -21.75
C TYR A 165 -1.65 6.19 -21.19
N THR A 166 -2.90 6.11 -20.73
CA THR A 166 -3.52 7.23 -20.01
C THR A 166 -2.95 7.34 -18.59
N LEU A 167 -2.75 8.56 -18.09
CA LEU A 167 -2.40 8.80 -16.68
C LEU A 167 -3.40 8.15 -15.71
N ARG A 168 -4.67 8.03 -16.13
CA ARG A 168 -5.73 7.39 -15.38
C ARG A 168 -5.51 5.88 -15.21
N ALA A 169 -4.92 5.22 -16.20
CA ALA A 169 -4.51 3.81 -16.10
C ALA A 169 -3.43 3.61 -15.04
N LEU A 170 -2.41 4.47 -15.07
CA LEU A 170 -1.32 4.43 -14.10
C LEU A 170 -1.84 4.72 -12.69
N GLN A 171 -2.77 5.66 -12.55
CA GLN A 171 -3.37 5.96 -11.26
C GLN A 171 -4.19 4.76 -10.72
N HIS A 172 -5.06 4.17 -11.53
CA HIS A 172 -5.91 3.06 -11.05
C HIS A 172 -5.10 1.79 -10.76
N PHE A 173 -4.34 1.28 -11.74
CA PHE A 173 -3.58 0.04 -11.54
C PHE A 173 -2.35 0.22 -10.68
N GLY A 174 -1.66 1.35 -10.84
CA GLY A 174 -0.51 1.69 -10.00
C GLY A 174 -0.94 1.81 -8.54
N SER A 175 -2.05 2.49 -8.23
CA SER A 175 -2.51 2.63 -6.84
C SER A 175 -2.82 1.28 -6.19
N ILE A 176 -3.54 0.38 -6.87
CA ILE A 176 -3.90 -0.95 -6.34
C ILE A 176 -2.63 -1.79 -6.12
N ASN A 177 -1.75 -1.85 -7.12
CA ASN A 177 -0.50 -2.61 -7.02
C ASN A 177 0.45 -2.01 -5.97
N SER A 178 0.52 -0.69 -5.84
CA SER A 178 1.30 -0.01 -4.80
C SER A 178 0.76 -0.30 -3.40
N ILE A 179 -0.56 -0.28 -3.21
CA ILE A 179 -1.20 -0.65 -1.94
C ILE A 179 -0.89 -2.11 -1.59
N LEU A 180 -1.09 -3.04 -2.54
CA LEU A 180 -0.76 -4.46 -2.38
C LEU A 180 0.71 -4.65 -2.04
N THR A 181 1.61 -3.95 -2.74
CA THR A 181 3.05 -3.98 -2.50
C THR A 181 3.39 -3.48 -1.08
N LEU A 182 2.79 -2.38 -0.65
CA LEU A 182 3.03 -1.81 0.67
C LEU A 182 2.53 -2.75 1.77
N VAL A 183 1.32 -3.29 1.61
CA VAL A 183 0.69 -4.23 2.54
C VAL A 183 1.50 -5.53 2.65
N THR A 184 1.90 -6.12 1.52
CA THR A 184 2.77 -7.32 1.48
C THR A 184 4.13 -7.05 2.09
N THR A 185 4.76 -5.90 1.83
CA THR A 185 6.06 -5.54 2.40
C THR A 185 5.98 -5.38 3.92
N ILE A 186 4.93 -4.76 4.45
CA ILE A 186 4.72 -4.63 5.89
C ILE A 186 4.53 -6.01 6.53
N ALA A 187 3.70 -6.87 5.93
CA ALA A 187 3.49 -8.22 6.44
C ALA A 187 4.78 -9.05 6.40
N LEU A 188 5.52 -9.00 5.29
CA LEU A 188 6.81 -9.67 5.16
C LEU A 188 7.79 -9.21 6.25
N ARG A 189 7.89 -7.88 6.48
CA ARG A 189 8.71 -7.31 7.54
C ARG A 189 8.29 -7.80 8.92
N ASN A 190 6.99 -7.86 9.20
CA ASN A 190 6.47 -8.35 10.48
C ASN A 190 6.75 -9.84 10.67
N THR A 191 6.60 -10.65 9.61
CA THR A 191 6.92 -12.08 9.62
C THR A 191 8.40 -12.30 9.89
N ILE A 192 9.30 -11.58 9.19
CA ILE A 192 10.75 -11.66 9.41
C ILE A 192 11.10 -11.34 10.86
N ARG A 193 10.56 -10.24 11.40
CA ARG A 193 10.77 -9.83 12.81
C ARG A 193 10.32 -10.89 13.82
N ARG A 194 9.20 -11.57 13.56
CA ARG A 194 8.70 -12.65 14.45
C ARG A 194 9.57 -13.89 14.40
N THR A 195 10.08 -14.25 13.23
CA THR A 195 10.87 -15.47 13.06
C THR A 195 12.30 -15.35 13.58
N GLY A 196 12.83 -14.12 13.79
CA GLY A 196 14.12 -13.88 14.45
C GLY A 196 15.36 -14.45 13.77
N ARG A 197 15.21 -15.11 12.61
CA ARG A 197 16.29 -15.75 11.86
C ARG A 197 16.38 -15.11 10.47
N TRP A 198 17.37 -14.25 10.31
CA TRP A 198 17.98 -14.00 9.01
C TRP A 198 18.81 -15.25 8.72
N CYS A 199 18.38 -16.07 7.78
CA CYS A 199 19.29 -17.05 7.20
C CYS A 199 20.36 -16.28 6.42
#